data_AF-A0A1R0WGK8-F1
#
_entry.id   AF-A0A1R0WGK8-F1
#
_cell.length_a   1.000
_cell.length_b   1.000
_cell.length_c   1.000
_cell.angle_alpha   90.00
_cell.angle_beta   90.00
_cell.angle_gamma   90.00
#
_symmetry.space_group_name_H-M   'P 1'
#
loop_
_entity.id
_entity.type
_entity.pdbx_description
1 polymer ?
#
loop_
_entity_poly.entity_id
_entity_poly.type
_entity_poly.pdbx_seq_one_letter_code
_entity_poly.pdbx_strand_id
1 'polypeptide(L)'
;MKFWTFGRHDLDYIKEKVEEFNNTNKDNIEVELVSMSENFKQSYEMAVASGQAPDIFIPDGSLFLEFAKRGYFEPLDDNMSSEMRQQYEPVLVENLMFGTKFLFCDNQLVFAI
;
A
#
# COMPACT_ATOMS: atom_id res chain seq x y z
N MET A 1 -10.20 -1.29 -9.42
CA MET A 1 -9.16 -1.63 -8.43
C MET A 1 -9.55 -0.98 -7.11
N LYS A 2 -9.46 -1.70 -6.00
CA LYS A 2 -9.80 -1.22 -4.65
C LYS A 2 -8.54 -0.81 -3.91
N PHE A 3 -8.55 0.39 -3.36
CA PHE A 3 -7.48 0.92 -2.53
C PHE A 3 -8.00 1.26 -1.14
N TRP A 4 -7.54 0.54 -0.11
CA TRP A 4 -7.90 0.82 1.28
C TRP A 4 -6.82 1.63 2.00
N THR A 5 -7.22 2.64 2.77
CA THR A 5 -6.29 3.40 3.60
C THR A 5 -6.80 3.55 5.02
N PHE A 6 -5.91 3.37 6.00
CA PHE A 6 -6.17 3.71 7.40
C PHE A 6 -6.01 5.21 7.68
N GLY A 7 -5.10 5.87 6.97
CA GLY A 7 -4.64 7.22 7.27
C GLY A 7 -5.72 8.28 7.08
N ARG A 8 -6.20 8.87 8.19
CA ARG A 8 -7.11 10.03 8.13
C ARG A 8 -6.39 11.33 7.77
N HIS A 9 -5.12 11.46 8.17
CA HIS A 9 -4.36 12.70 8.06
C HIS A 9 -4.04 13.08 6.61
N ASP A 10 -3.71 12.08 5.78
CA ASP A 10 -3.34 12.29 4.38
C ASP A 10 -4.50 12.02 3.42
N LEU A 11 -5.72 11.80 3.93
CA LEU A 11 -6.84 11.31 3.14
C LEU A 11 -7.21 12.27 1.99
N ASP A 12 -7.20 13.57 2.23
CA ASP A 12 -7.55 14.55 1.20
C ASP A 12 -6.49 14.62 0.10
N TYR A 13 -5.22 14.49 0.46
CA TYR A 13 -4.12 14.37 -0.52
C TYR A 13 -4.23 13.08 -1.34
N ILE A 14 -4.50 11.94 -0.69
CA ILE A 14 -4.65 10.64 -1.38
C ILE A 14 -5.85 10.68 -2.32
N LYS A 15 -6.98 11.28 -1.90
CA LYS A 15 -8.15 11.47 -2.78
C LYS A 15 -7.81 12.29 -4.00
N GLU A 16 -7.13 13.43 -3.84
CA GLU A 16 -6.70 14.28 -4.95
C GLU A 16 -5.84 13.47 -5.94
N LYS A 17 -4.88 12.69 -5.44
CA LYS A 17 -4.01 11.86 -6.30
C LYS A 17 -4.76 10.72 -6.99
N VAL A 18 -5.73 10.10 -6.32
CA VAL A 18 -6.60 9.08 -6.92
C VAL A 18 -7.48 9.69 -8.00
N GLU A 19 -8.05 10.87 -7.78
CA GLU A 19 -8.84 11.60 -8.78
C GLU A 19 -7.98 11.99 -9.99
N GLU A 20 -6.77 12.53 -9.76
CA GLU A 20 -5.82 12.84 -10.82
C GLU A 20 -5.49 11.60 -11.64
N PHE A 21 -5.17 10.47 -10.98
CA PHE A 21 -4.89 9.20 -11.65
C PHE A 21 -6.09 8.72 -12.47
N ASN A 22 -7.29 8.67 -11.90
CA ASN A 22 -8.50 8.22 -12.59
C ASN A 22 -8.82 9.07 -13.83
N ASN A 23 -8.51 10.37 -13.79
CA ASN A 23 -8.76 11.28 -14.91
C ASN A 23 -7.67 11.25 -16.00
N THR A 24 -6.44 10.88 -15.66
CA THR A 24 -5.28 11.02 -16.56
C THR A 24 -4.70 9.69 -17.05
N ASN A 25 -5.01 8.58 -16.38
CA ASN A 25 -4.49 7.28 -16.77
C ASN A 25 -5.02 6.88 -18.16
N LYS A 26 -4.17 6.22 -18.95
CA LYS A 26 -4.49 5.76 -20.31
C LYS A 26 -4.80 4.27 -20.38
N ASP A 27 -4.65 3.59 -19.25
CA ASP A 27 -4.72 2.13 -19.14
C ASP A 27 -6.12 1.64 -18.75
N ASN A 28 -7.10 2.55 -18.73
CA ASN A 28 -8.50 2.29 -18.36
C ASN A 28 -8.62 1.64 -16.98
N ILE A 29 -7.78 2.10 -16.05
CA ILE A 29 -7.79 1.68 -14.66
C ILE A 29 -8.61 2.69 -13.86
N GLU A 30 -9.57 2.18 -13.08
CA GLU A 30 -10.32 2.98 -12.12
C GLU A 30 -9.99 2.52 -10.70
N VAL A 31 -9.62 3.49 -9.86
CA VAL A 31 -9.27 3.30 -8.45
C VAL A 31 -10.42 3.76 -7.58
N GLU A 32 -10.95 2.84 -6.79
CA GLU A 32 -11.93 3.09 -5.73
C GLU A 32 -11.19 3.21 -4.39
N LEU A 33 -11.11 4.42 -3.84
CA LEU A 33 -10.51 4.67 -2.53
C LEU A 33 -11.51 4.43 -1.40
N VAL A 34 -11.14 3.59 -0.44
CA VAL A 34 -11.92 3.30 0.77
C VAL A 34 -11.12 3.69 2.00
N SER A 35 -11.61 4.69 2.74
CA SER A 35 -11.01 5.08 4.02
C SER A 35 -11.58 4.21 5.16
N MET A 36 -10.73 3.45 5.84
CA MET A 36 -11.11 2.60 6.97
C MET A 36 -10.34 3.01 8.22
N SER A 37 -10.99 3.78 9.08
CA SER A 37 -10.32 4.37 10.22
C SER A 37 -10.53 3.64 11.55
N GLU A 38 -11.30 2.55 11.53
CA GLU A 38 -11.60 1.67 12.66
C GLU A 38 -11.69 0.22 12.15
N ASN A 39 -11.35 -0.73 13.02
CA ASN A 39 -11.41 -2.17 12.74
C ASN A 39 -10.64 -2.63 11.48
N PHE A 40 -9.69 -1.84 10.97
CA PHE A 40 -8.95 -2.14 9.74
C PHE A 40 -8.39 -3.56 9.72
N LYS A 41 -7.71 -3.98 10.80
CA LYS A 41 -7.13 -5.31 10.91
C LYS A 41 -8.18 -6.41 10.72
N GLN A 42 -9.27 -6.35 11.48
CA GLN A 42 -10.33 -7.35 11.43
C GLN A 42 -11.00 -7.37 10.05
N SER A 43 -11.32 -6.20 9.50
CA SER A 43 -11.92 -6.07 8.17
C SER A 43 -11.02 -6.65 7.09
N TYR A 44 -9.72 -6.35 7.14
CA TYR A 44 -8.75 -6.88 6.19
C TYR A 44 -8.59 -8.40 6.30
N GLU A 45 -8.46 -8.93 7.51
CA GLU A 45 -8.36 -10.38 7.75
C GLU A 45 -9.59 -11.15 7.24
N MET A 46 -10.78 -10.60 7.46
CA MET A 46 -12.02 -11.15 6.92
C MET A 46 -12.02 -11.12 5.39
N ALA A 47 -11.58 -10.02 4.80
CA ALA A 47 -11.51 -9.86 3.35
C ALA A 47 -10.49 -10.83 2.73
N VAL A 48 -9.33 -11.06 3.37
CA VAL A 48 -8.37 -12.08 2.95
C VAL A 48 -9.00 -13.48 3.01
N ALA A 49 -9.68 -13.82 4.11
CA ALA A 49 -10.32 -15.12 4.28
C ALA A 49 -11.45 -15.39 3.26
N SER A 50 -12.14 -14.34 2.80
CA SER A 50 -13.20 -14.45 1.78
C SER A 50 -12.72 -14.25 0.34
N GLY A 51 -11.43 -13.99 0.11
CA GLY A 51 -10.90 -13.67 -1.22
C GLY A 51 -11.38 -12.31 -1.77
N GLN A 52 -11.69 -11.37 -0.87
CA GLN A 52 -12.21 -10.03 -1.18
C GLN A 52 -11.29 -8.92 -0.65
N ALA A 53 -10.04 -9.24 -0.34
CA ALA A 53 -9.04 -8.25 0.05
C ALA A 53 -8.91 -7.16 -1.04
N PRO A 54 -8.61 -5.91 -0.65
CA PRO A 54 -8.31 -4.88 -1.63
C PRO A 54 -7.02 -5.22 -2.39
N ASP A 55 -6.90 -4.67 -3.60
CA ASP A 55 -5.68 -4.75 -4.39
C ASP A 55 -4.56 -3.98 -3.66
N ILE A 56 -4.81 -2.70 -3.36
CA ILE A 56 -3.86 -1.83 -2.65
C ILE A 56 -4.36 -1.58 -1.22
N PHE A 57 -3.46 -1.61 -0.24
CA PHE A 57 -3.80 -1.14 1.10
C PHE A 57 -2.65 -0.45 1.84
N ILE A 58 -3.00 0.52 2.69
CA ILE A 58 -2.12 1.17 3.65
C ILE A 58 -2.69 0.92 5.06
N PRO A 59 -2.11 -0.02 5.84
CA PRO A 59 -2.57 -0.29 7.20
C PRO A 59 -2.09 0.80 8.17
N ASP A 60 -2.57 0.76 9.41
CA ASP A 60 -1.93 1.50 10.49
C ASP A 60 -0.46 1.07 10.64
N GLY A 61 0.44 2.03 10.94
CA GLY A 61 1.88 1.77 11.05
C GLY A 61 2.22 0.68 12.07
N SER A 62 1.43 0.54 13.14
CA SER A 62 1.65 -0.51 14.15
C SER A 62 1.35 -1.93 13.64
N LEU A 63 0.55 -2.07 12.58
CA LEU A 63 0.18 -3.36 11.98
C LEU A 63 1.18 -3.85 10.94
N PHE A 64 2.07 -2.97 10.46
CA PHE A 64 2.95 -3.25 9.34
C PHE A 64 3.79 -4.52 9.53
N LEU A 65 4.51 -4.61 10.66
CA LEU A 65 5.38 -5.76 10.94
C LEU A 65 4.59 -7.07 11.07
N GLU A 66 3.39 -7.00 11.63
CA GLU A 66 2.52 -8.17 11.74
C GLU A 66 2.08 -8.65 10.35
N PHE A 67 1.61 -7.74 9.51
CA PHE A 67 1.10 -8.05 8.17
C PHE A 67 2.22 -8.59 7.25
N ALA A 68 3.44 -8.05 7.38
CA ALA A 68 4.62 -8.57 6.70
C ALA A 68 4.92 -10.02 7.10
N LYS A 69 4.93 -10.33 8.42
CA LYS A 69 5.16 -11.69 8.91
C LYS A 69 4.09 -12.68 8.46
N ARG A 70 2.87 -12.20 8.22
CA ARG A 70 1.75 -13.01 7.71
C ARG A 70 1.75 -13.18 6.20
N GLY A 71 2.64 -12.50 5.48
CA GLY A 71 2.75 -12.58 4.02
C GLY A 71 1.62 -11.86 3.30
N TYR A 72 1.08 -10.78 3.88
CA TYR A 72 0.00 -9.99 3.26
C TYR A 72 0.49 -8.96 2.23
N PHE A 73 1.80 -8.77 2.11
CA PHE A 73 2.39 -7.87 1.12
C PHE A 73 3.01 -8.66 -0.02
N GLU A 74 2.75 -8.20 -1.25
CA GLU A 74 3.42 -8.67 -2.45
C GLU A 74 4.72 -7.88 -2.66
N PRO A 75 5.82 -8.51 -3.12
CA PRO A 75 7.05 -7.83 -3.51
C PRO A 75 6.81 -6.87 -4.65
N LEU A 76 7.47 -5.71 -4.61
CA LEU A 76 7.47 -4.79 -5.74
C LEU A 76 8.76 -4.84 -6.55
N ASP A 77 9.74 -5.64 -6.16
CA ASP A 77 11.06 -5.68 -6.80
C ASP A 77 10.92 -5.84 -8.32
N ASP A 78 10.18 -6.84 -8.79
CA ASP A 78 10.01 -7.09 -10.22
C ASP A 78 9.24 -6.00 -10.96
N ASN A 79 8.51 -5.15 -10.23
CA ASN A 79 7.69 -4.06 -10.77
C ASN A 79 8.37 -2.67 -10.65
N MET A 80 9.55 -2.58 -10.04
CA MET A 80 10.29 -1.32 -9.90
C MET A 80 11.27 -1.12 -11.05
N SER A 81 11.20 0.06 -11.69
CA SER A 81 12.22 0.49 -12.65
C SER A 81 13.59 0.69 -11.96
N SER A 82 14.67 0.71 -12.75
CA SER A 82 16.02 0.94 -12.22
C SER A 82 16.13 2.33 -11.57
N GLU A 83 15.47 3.33 -12.15
CA GLU A 83 15.40 4.69 -11.62
C GLU A 83 14.65 4.74 -10.29
N MET A 84 13.51 4.04 -10.18
CA MET A 84 12.76 3.95 -8.93
C MET A 84 13.61 3.29 -7.84
N ARG A 85 14.29 2.18 -8.14
CA ARG A 85 15.17 1.49 -7.20
C ARG A 85 16.27 2.42 -6.68
N GLN A 86 16.91 3.18 -7.57
CA GLN A 86 17.95 4.13 -7.20
C GLN A 86 17.41 5.29 -6.34
N GLN A 87 16.23 5.82 -6.68
CA GLN A 87 15.60 6.90 -5.91
C GLN A 87 15.26 6.48 -4.48
N TYR A 88 14.82 5.23 -4.30
CA TYR A 88 14.36 4.69 -3.02
C TYR A 88 15.44 3.91 -2.26
N GLU A 89 16.61 3.67 -2.84
CA GLU A 89 17.75 3.03 -2.18
C GLU A 89 18.16 3.72 -0.86
N PRO A 90 18.26 5.06 -0.76
CA PRO A 90 18.78 5.72 0.45
C PRO A 90 17.84 5.63 1.65
N VAL A 91 16.55 5.42 1.41
CA VAL A 91 15.56 5.33 2.48
C VAL A 91 15.43 3.92 3.02
N LEU A 92 15.88 2.88 2.28
CA LEU A 92 15.75 1.46 2.61
C LEU A 92 16.19 1.15 4.05
N VAL A 93 15.24 0.83 4.92
CA VAL A 93 15.53 0.46 6.30
C VAL A 93 15.81 -1.04 6.39
N GLU A 94 17.07 -1.40 6.60
CA GLU A 94 17.56 -2.79 6.63
C GLU A 94 16.78 -3.74 7.59
N ASN A 95 16.16 -3.20 8.65
CA ASN A 95 15.48 -4.00 9.69
C ASN A 95 13.97 -4.23 9.47
N LEU A 96 13.41 -3.71 8.38
CA LEU A 96 12.05 -4.07 7.92
C LEU A 96 12.10 -5.09 6.75
N MET A 97 13.30 -5.54 6.38
CA MET A 97 13.56 -6.45 5.26
C MET A 97 13.38 -7.91 5.68
N PHE A 98 12.16 -8.45 5.57
CA PHE A 98 11.98 -9.89 5.48
C PHE A 98 12.18 -10.33 4.02
N GLY A 99 13.43 -10.56 3.65
CA GLY A 99 13.83 -11.11 2.35
C GLY A 99 13.55 -10.18 1.17
N THR A 100 14.50 -9.31 0.83
CA THR A 100 14.56 -8.56 -0.46
C THR A 100 13.22 -8.01 -0.94
N LYS A 101 12.53 -7.24 -0.09
CA LYS A 101 11.24 -6.61 -0.35
C LYS A 101 11.21 -5.26 0.36
N PHE A 102 11.07 -4.17 -0.39
CA PHE A 102 11.01 -2.78 0.09
C PHE A 102 9.76 -2.53 0.97
N LEU A 103 9.73 -1.46 1.78
CA LEU A 103 8.58 -0.55 2.06
C LEU A 103 8.85 0.45 3.24
N PHE A 104 8.38 1.72 3.13
CA PHE A 104 8.75 2.86 4.00
C PHE A 104 7.66 3.37 4.95
N CYS A 105 8.07 3.74 6.17
CA CYS A 105 7.31 4.58 7.11
C CYS A 105 8.15 5.81 7.49
N ASP A 106 7.51 6.99 7.56
CA ASP A 106 8.04 8.36 7.80
C ASP A 106 8.58 9.19 6.61
N ASN A 107 8.19 8.84 5.36
CA ASN A 107 7.71 9.77 4.30
C ASN A 107 7.23 9.00 3.06
N GLN A 108 6.37 8.01 3.36
CA GLN A 108 5.44 7.20 2.56
C GLN A 108 5.79 6.70 1.14
N LEU A 109 5.88 5.38 1.03
CA LEU A 109 5.31 4.60 -0.09
C LEU A 109 4.84 3.23 0.46
N VAL A 110 3.56 2.89 0.31
CA VAL A 110 3.01 1.53 0.50
C VAL A 110 1.96 1.22 -0.56
N PHE A 111 2.25 0.22 -1.41
CA PHE A 111 1.32 -0.40 -2.35
C PHE A 111 1.32 -1.92 -2.14
N ALA A 112 0.13 -2.52 -2.13
CA ALA A 112 -0.08 -3.96 -2.36
C ALA A 112 -0.76 -4.10 -3.74
N ILE A 113 -0.60 -5.24 -4.41
CA ILE A 113 -1.22 -5.53 -5.72
C ILE A 113 -2.47 -6.38 -5.48
#